data_AF-A0A8X6M8W2-F1
#
_entry.id   AF-A0A8X6M8W2-F1
#
_cell.length_a   1.000
_cell.length_b   1.000
_cell.length_c   1.000
_cell.angle_alpha   90.00
_cell.angle_beta   90.00
_cell.angle_gamma   90.00
#
_symmetry.space_group_name_H-M   'P 1'
#
loop_
_entity.id
_entity.type
_entity.pdbx_description
1 polymer ?
#
loop_
_entity_poly.entity_id
_entity_poly.type
_entity_poly.pdbx_seq_one_letter_code
_entity_poly.pdbx_strand_id
1 'polypeptide(L)'
;MRTFILKEVSQELKLPIVRNETLSVYSFGADEAQEKIYDVVKIRLENRDQPSLNIEIEALVTDKISATNLPAPETNIPKVYKQLKSLQLADSNEYKENKIVILIGSDFYFDVVTGRIKRLNNKLVASETIFGWCIQGQGETFRTNCLAWK
;
A
#
# COMPACT_ATOMS: atom_id res chain seq x y z
N MET A 1 -7.02 -11.58 1.21
CA MET A 1 -7.16 -10.61 2.33
C MET A 1 -8.27 -9.65 1.91
N ARG A 2 -8.66 -8.63 2.68
CA ARG A 2 -9.56 -7.59 2.16
C ARG A 2 -8.75 -6.34 1.83
N THR A 3 -9.20 -5.59 0.82
CA THR A 3 -8.66 -4.26 0.51
C THR A 3 -9.43 -3.20 1.29
N PHE A 4 -8.74 -2.19 1.78
CA PHE A 4 -9.32 -1.08 2.54
C PHE A 4 -8.90 0.27 1.96
N ILE A 5 -9.79 1.25 2.05
CA ILE A 5 -9.53 2.66 1.71
C ILE A 5 -9.97 3.55 2.87
N LEU A 6 -9.21 4.61 3.13
CA LEU A 6 -9.61 5.61 4.12
C LEU A 6 -10.87 6.35 3.68
N LYS A 7 -11.80 6.50 4.63
CA LYS A 7 -13.08 7.20 4.42
C LYS A 7 -12.93 8.61 3.89
N GLU A 8 -11.97 9.37 4.42
CA GLU A 8 -11.67 10.73 3.96
C GLU A 8 -11.32 10.77 2.45
N VAL A 9 -10.51 9.81 1.97
CA VAL A 9 -10.07 9.73 0.57
C VAL A 9 -11.21 9.29 -0.32
N SER A 10 -12.01 8.32 0.14
CA SER A 10 -13.22 7.89 -0.58
C SER A 10 -14.21 9.04 -0.77
N GLN A 11 -14.35 9.90 0.24
CA GLN A 11 -15.23 11.07 0.19
C GLN A 11 -14.66 12.18 -0.70
N GLU A 12 -13.36 12.45 -0.60
CA GLU A 12 -12.65 13.44 -1.43
C GLU A 12 -12.74 13.10 -2.93
N LEU A 13 -12.50 11.83 -3.27
CA LEU A 13 -12.61 11.31 -4.64
C LEU A 13 -14.06 11.06 -5.08
N LYS A 14 -15.04 11.26 -4.19
CA LYS A 14 -16.48 11.05 -4.43
C LYS A 14 -16.78 9.67 -5.04
N LEU A 15 -16.13 8.63 -4.50
CA LEU A 15 -16.29 7.27 -5.00
C LEU A 15 -17.73 6.77 -4.75
N PRO A 16 -18.39 6.17 -5.76
CA PRO A 16 -19.72 5.63 -5.58
C PRO A 16 -19.66 4.35 -4.73
N ILE A 17 -20.60 4.26 -3.78
CA ILE A 17 -20.83 3.03 -3.01
C ILE A 17 -21.49 2.02 -3.95
N VAL A 18 -20.83 0.89 -4.15
CA VAL A 18 -21.31 -0.20 -5.01
C VAL A 18 -22.27 -1.09 -4.22
N ARG A 19 -21.93 -1.37 -2.95
CA ARG A 19 -22.74 -2.19 -2.03
C ARG A 19 -22.33 -1.96 -0.58
N ASN A 20 -23.08 -2.55 0.34
CA ASN A 20 -22.72 -2.69 1.74
C ASN A 20 -22.33 -4.15 2.03
N GLU A 21 -21.29 -4.37 2.82
CA GLU A 21 -20.89 -5.69 3.31
C GLU A 21 -20.85 -5.71 4.84
N THR A 22 -21.47 -6.71 5.45
CA THR A 22 -21.33 -6.99 6.89
C THR A 22 -20.18 -7.97 7.09
N LEU A 23 -19.21 -7.61 7.93
CA LEU A 23 -18.08 -8.46 8.28
C LEU A 23 -18.05 -8.69 9.79
N SER A 24 -17.99 -9.96 10.18
CA SER A 24 -17.72 -10.38 11.56
C SER A 24 -16.20 -10.43 11.77
N VAL A 25 -15.67 -9.49 12.55
CA VAL A 25 -14.24 -9.35 12.82
C VAL A 25 -13.91 -9.98 14.16
N TYR A 26 -13.06 -11.01 14.14
CA TYR A 26 -12.46 -11.57 15.35
C TYR A 26 -11.15 -10.85 15.65
N SER A 27 -11.09 -10.15 16.76
CA SER A 27 -9.83 -9.61 17.27
C SER A 27 -9.09 -10.70 18.05
N PHE A 28 -7.75 -10.65 18.05
CA PHE A 28 -6.93 -11.63 18.76
C PHE A 28 -7.24 -11.60 20.26
N GLY A 29 -7.72 -12.71 20.83
CA GLY A 29 -8.14 -12.81 22.23
C GLY A 29 -9.57 -12.33 22.52
N ALA A 30 -10.38 -12.06 21.50
CA ALA A 30 -11.81 -11.77 21.69
C ALA A 30 -12.63 -13.07 21.79
N ASP A 31 -13.52 -13.12 22.78
CA ASP A 31 -14.46 -14.24 22.96
C ASP A 31 -15.61 -14.20 21.95
N GLU A 32 -15.92 -13.02 21.38
CA GLU A 32 -16.99 -12.82 20.41
C GLU A 32 -16.53 -11.98 19.21
N ALA A 33 -17.14 -12.24 18.05
CA ALA A 33 -16.91 -11.44 16.85
C ALA A 33 -17.63 -10.10 16.95
N GLN A 34 -17.00 -9.03 16.49
CA GLN A 34 -17.69 -7.76 16.28
C GLN A 34 -18.16 -7.68 14.84
N GLU A 35 -19.48 -7.61 14.64
CA GLU A 35 -20.04 -7.31 13.33
C GLU A 35 -19.90 -5.83 13.03
N LYS A 36 -19.36 -5.53 11.86
CA LYS A 36 -19.28 -4.17 11.33
C LYS A 36 -19.72 -4.15 9.88
N ILE A 37 -20.52 -3.15 9.55
CA ILE A 37 -20.95 -2.88 8.17
C ILE A 37 -19.93 -1.95 7.53
N TYR A 38 -19.55 -2.27 6.31
CA TYR A 38 -18.62 -1.50 5.49
C TYR A 38 -19.28 -1.13 4.18
N ASP A 39 -19.14 0.13 3.78
CA ASP A 39 -19.37 0.54 2.40
C ASP A 39 -18.28 -0.07 1.52
N VAL A 40 -18.67 -0.61 0.37
CA VAL A 40 -17.75 -1.10 -0.66
C VAL A 40 -17.74 -0.11 -1.80
N VAL A 41 -16.56 0.37 -2.16
CA VAL A 41 -16.33 1.24 -3.32
C VAL A 41 -15.46 0.53 -4.35
N LYS A 42 -15.58 0.94 -5.61
CA LYS A 42 -14.69 0.50 -6.69
C LYS A 42 -13.64 1.56 -6.94
N ILE A 43 -12.37 1.17 -6.92
CA ILE A 43 -11.24 2.05 -7.20
C ILE A 43 -10.43 1.51 -8.37
N ARG A 44 -9.86 2.44 -9.14
CA ARG A 44 -8.90 2.15 -10.20
C ARG A 44 -7.57 2.79 -9.82
N LEU A 45 -6.55 1.97 -9.64
CA LEU A 45 -5.20 2.42 -9.34
C LEU A 45 -4.36 2.33 -10.61
N GLU A 46 -3.64 3.40 -10.92
CA GLU A 46 -2.87 3.51 -12.16
C GLU A 46 -1.43 3.93 -11.85
N ASN A 47 -0.49 3.46 -12.67
CA ASN A 47 0.87 3.97 -12.64
C ASN A 47 0.88 5.44 -13.09
N ARG A 48 1.53 6.31 -12.29
CA ARG A 48 1.62 7.74 -12.53
C ARG A 48 2.18 8.09 -13.92
N ASP A 49 3.19 7.35 -14.36
CA ASP A 49 3.96 7.65 -15.57
C ASP A 49 3.51 6.78 -16.76
N GLN A 50 2.79 5.68 -16.50
CA GLN A 50 2.26 4.78 -17.53
C GLN A 50 0.84 4.29 -17.20
N PRO A 51 -0.22 5.08 -17.48
CA PRO A 51 -1.62 4.75 -17.10
C PRO A 51 -2.16 3.41 -17.64
N SER A 52 -1.56 2.85 -18.69
CA SER A 52 -1.90 1.50 -19.18
C SER A 52 -1.61 0.40 -18.17
N LEU A 53 -0.70 0.64 -17.21
CA LEU A 53 -0.44 -0.22 -16.07
C LEU A 53 -1.40 0.17 -14.94
N ASN A 54 -2.44 -0.62 -14.75
CA ASN A 54 -3.51 -0.34 -13.79
C ASN A 54 -4.19 -1.61 -13.31
N ILE A 55 -4.90 -1.49 -12.19
CA ILE A 55 -5.78 -2.51 -11.62
C ILE A 55 -7.06 -1.86 -11.14
N GLU A 56 -8.12 -2.64 -11.12
CA GLU A 56 -9.41 -2.25 -10.57
C GLU A 56 -9.72 -3.14 -9.37
N ILE A 57 -10.04 -2.52 -8.23
CA ILE A 57 -10.18 -3.20 -6.95
C ILE A 57 -11.44 -2.71 -6.25
N GLU A 58 -12.11 -3.62 -5.55
CA GLU A 58 -13.13 -3.25 -4.57
C GLU A 58 -12.51 -3.11 -3.17
N ALA A 59 -12.79 -1.98 -2.53
CA ALA A 59 -12.20 -1.62 -1.24
C ALA A 59 -13.30 -1.33 -0.21
N LEU A 60 -13.07 -1.79 1.01
CA LEU A 60 -13.92 -1.49 2.17
C LEU A 60 -13.53 -0.11 2.72
N VAL A 61 -14.53 0.76 2.87
CA VAL A 61 -14.32 2.09 3.44
C VAL A 61 -14.15 1.99 4.95
N THR A 62 -13.05 2.52 5.50
CA THR A 62 -12.77 2.52 6.94
C THR A 62 -12.25 3.86 7.42
N ASP A 63 -12.57 4.25 8.66
CA ASP A 63 -12.05 5.47 9.29
C ASP A 63 -10.55 5.35 9.62
N LYS A 64 -10.05 4.12 9.79
CA LYS A 64 -8.66 3.84 10.17
C LYS A 64 -8.20 2.52 9.55
N ILE A 65 -7.06 2.56 8.86
CA ILE A 65 -6.41 1.37 8.29
C ILE A 65 -5.40 0.76 9.28
N SER A 66 -4.57 1.59 9.90
CA SER A 66 -3.55 1.15 10.86
C SER A 66 -3.69 1.86 12.18
N ALA A 67 -3.55 1.12 13.29
CA ALA A 67 -3.50 1.65 14.66
C ALA A 67 -2.38 2.68 14.84
N THR A 68 -1.29 2.54 14.07
CA THR A 68 -0.02 3.27 14.21
C THR A 68 0.38 3.90 12.88
N ASN A 69 0.96 5.10 12.93
CA ASN A 69 1.60 5.71 11.77
C ASN A 69 2.84 4.91 11.40
N LEU A 70 2.91 4.40 10.17
CA LEU A 70 4.11 3.70 9.71
C LEU A 70 5.17 4.75 9.40
N PRO A 71 6.32 4.75 10.09
CA PRO A 71 7.35 5.73 9.79
C PRO A 71 7.82 5.54 8.35
N ALA A 72 7.78 6.61 7.54
CA ALA A 72 8.55 6.58 6.30
C ALA A 72 10.03 6.55 6.65
N PRO A 73 10.84 5.82 5.87
CA PRO A 73 12.28 5.85 6.06
C PRO A 73 12.79 7.30 5.99
N GLU A 74 13.52 7.72 7.03
CA GLU A 74 14.00 9.11 7.24
C GLU A 74 15.08 9.57 6.25
N THR A 75 15.30 8.87 5.14
CA THR A 75 16.51 9.05 4.35
C THR A 75 16.25 9.26 2.88
N ASN A 76 17.14 10.04 2.27
CA ASN A 76 17.26 10.22 0.84
C ASN A 76 17.85 8.93 0.22
N ILE A 77 17.08 7.84 0.25
CA ILE A 77 17.51 6.48 -0.18
C ILE A 77 18.22 6.51 -1.56
N PRO A 78 17.74 7.28 -2.57
CA PRO A 78 18.42 7.37 -3.86
C PRO A 78 19.83 7.99 -3.82
N LYS A 79 20.14 8.82 -2.80
CA LYS A 79 21.49 9.36 -2.60
C LYS A 79 22.44 8.32 -2.03
N VAL A 80 21.95 7.44 -1.15
CA VAL A 80 22.75 6.39 -0.50
C VAL A 80 23.02 5.23 -1.46
N TYR A 81 22.04 4.86 -2.28
CA TYR A 81 22.16 3.72 -3.20
C TYR A 81 22.17 4.20 -4.65
N LYS A 82 23.36 4.32 -5.25
CA LYS A 82 23.53 4.66 -6.68
C LYS A 82 22.71 3.74 -7.60
N GLN A 83 22.57 2.46 -7.24
CA GLN A 83 21.78 1.46 -7.98
C GLN A 83 20.27 1.76 -8.04
N LEU A 84 19.75 2.64 -7.16
CA LEU A 84 18.36 3.10 -7.17
C LEU A 84 18.14 4.26 -8.14
N LYS A 85 19.18 4.98 -8.54
CA LYS A 85 19.05 6.11 -9.49
C LYS A 85 18.53 5.68 -10.86
N SER A 86 18.69 4.39 -11.21
CA SER A 86 18.17 3.81 -12.44
C SER A 86 16.81 3.14 -12.26
N LEU A 87 16.23 3.15 -11.05
CA LEU A 87 14.92 2.55 -10.78
C LEU A 87 13.90 3.66 -10.59
N GLN A 88 12.76 3.50 -11.24
CA GLN A 88 11.59 4.32 -10.99
C GLN A 88 10.90 3.78 -9.74
N LEU A 89 11.05 4.48 -8.62
CA LEU A 89 10.43 4.09 -7.35
C LEU A 89 8.91 4.30 -7.42
N ALA A 90 8.16 3.42 -6.75
CA ALA A 90 6.71 3.57 -6.63
C ALA A 90 6.32 4.82 -5.81
N ASP A 91 7.09 5.12 -4.76
CA ASP A 91 6.88 6.30 -3.92
C ASP A 91 7.57 7.54 -4.49
N SER A 92 6.89 8.69 -4.40
CA SER A 92 7.51 10.00 -4.63
C SER A 92 8.08 10.57 -3.32
N ASN A 93 9.22 11.27 -3.40
CA ASN A 93 9.80 11.99 -2.25
C ASN A 93 8.99 13.24 -1.85
N GLU A 94 7.87 13.54 -2.53
CA GLU A 94 7.12 14.78 -2.39
C GLU A 94 6.12 14.72 -1.23
N TYR A 95 5.62 13.52 -0.90
CA TYR A 95 4.65 13.33 0.18
C TYR A 95 5.33 13.03 1.53
N LYS A 96 5.33 14.06 2.39
CA LYS A 96 5.87 14.02 3.76
C LYS A 96 4.94 13.32 4.76
N GLU A 97 3.67 13.11 4.40
CA GLU A 97 2.73 12.43 5.30
C GLU A 97 2.94 10.91 5.26
N ASN A 98 3.01 10.33 6.46
CA ASN A 98 3.26 8.92 6.71
C ASN A 98 1.95 8.17 6.94
N LYS A 99 0.94 8.48 6.12
CA LYS A 99 -0.41 7.96 6.26
C LYS A 99 -0.68 6.95 5.16
N ILE A 100 -1.13 5.76 5.54
CA ILE A 100 -1.59 4.75 4.59
C ILE A 100 -3.02 5.11 4.20
N VAL A 101 -3.23 5.44 2.94
CA VAL A 101 -4.56 5.77 2.42
C VAL A 101 -5.30 4.56 1.86
N ILE A 102 -4.56 3.58 1.35
CA ILE A 102 -5.10 2.34 0.76
C ILE A 102 -4.25 1.16 1.22
N LEU A 103 -4.91 0.09 1.67
CA LEU A 103 -4.30 -1.20 1.97
C LEU A 103 -4.82 -2.24 0.99
N ILE A 104 -3.98 -2.69 0.06
CA ILE A 104 -4.33 -3.67 -0.96
C ILE A 104 -4.28 -5.09 -0.37
N GLY A 105 -5.35 -5.86 -0.58
CA GLY A 105 -5.43 -7.26 -0.20
C GLY A 105 -4.42 -8.15 -0.98
N SER A 106 -3.90 -9.19 -0.32
CA SER A 106 -2.96 -10.16 -0.92
C SER A 106 -3.50 -10.95 -2.10
N ASP A 107 -4.81 -10.96 -2.28
CA ASP A 107 -5.53 -11.50 -3.43
C ASP A 107 -5.17 -10.79 -4.74
N PHE A 108 -4.78 -9.51 -4.68
CA PHE A 108 -4.27 -8.74 -5.81
C PHE A 108 -2.73 -8.82 -5.96
N TYR A 109 -2.06 -9.69 -5.19
CA TYR A 109 -0.60 -9.72 -5.18
C TYR A 109 -0.02 -9.99 -6.57
N PHE A 110 -0.57 -10.96 -7.30
CA PHE A 110 -0.09 -11.32 -8.63
C PHE A 110 -0.51 -10.34 -9.73
N ASP A 111 -1.53 -9.52 -9.49
CA ASP A 111 -1.89 -8.42 -10.39
C ASP A 111 -0.95 -7.22 -10.23
N VAL A 112 -0.42 -7.02 -9.02
CA VAL A 112 0.41 -5.86 -8.66
C VAL A 112 1.90 -6.14 -8.84
N VAL A 113 2.38 -7.30 -8.39
CA VAL A 113 3.81 -7.62 -8.31
C VAL A 113 4.25 -8.38 -9.56
N THR A 114 5.25 -7.88 -10.27
CA THR A 114 5.68 -8.45 -11.57
C THR A 114 6.57 -9.69 -11.42
N GLY A 115 7.03 -9.97 -10.20
CA GLY A 115 8.00 -11.02 -9.88
C GLY A 115 9.46 -10.62 -10.14
N ARG A 116 9.73 -9.45 -10.72
CA ARG A 116 11.11 -8.96 -10.87
C ARG A 116 11.65 -8.47 -9.52
N ILE A 117 12.74 -9.10 -9.07
CA ILE A 117 13.43 -8.76 -7.83
C ILE A 117 14.87 -8.33 -8.14
N LYS A 118 15.33 -7.24 -7.54
CA LYS A 118 16.73 -6.79 -7.60
C LYS A 118 17.30 -6.75 -6.19
N ARG A 119 18.28 -7.61 -5.91
CA ARG A 119 19.03 -7.57 -4.66
C ARG A 119 19.97 -6.37 -4.67
N LEU A 120 19.84 -5.47 -3.69
CA LEU A 120 20.70 -4.29 -3.54
C LEU A 120 21.88 -4.60 -2.62
N ASN A 121 21.64 -5.34 -1.53
CA ASN A 121 22.67 -5.88 -0.66
C ASN A 121 22.16 -7.13 0.10
N ASN A 122 22.86 -7.54 1.15
CA ASN A 122 22.50 -8.74 1.92
C ASN A 122 21.17 -8.64 2.68
N LYS A 123 20.69 -7.43 2.97
CA LYS A 123 19.50 -7.14 3.78
C LYS A 123 18.46 -6.28 3.07
N LEU A 124 18.72 -5.90 1.82
CA LEU A 124 17.91 -4.94 1.07
C LEU A 124 17.65 -5.46 -0.34
N VAL A 125 16.37 -5.45 -0.72
CA VAL A 125 15.88 -5.86 -2.04
C VAL A 125 14.93 -4.81 -2.59
N ALA A 126 14.86 -4.72 -3.91
CA ALA A 126 13.83 -3.98 -4.62
C ALA A 126 12.91 -5.00 -5.31
N SER A 127 11.61 -4.90 -5.07
CA SER A 127 10.59 -5.67 -5.77
C SER A 127 9.87 -4.75 -6.74
N GLU A 128 9.74 -5.17 -7.98
CA GLU A 128 9.01 -4.38 -8.95
C GLU A 128 7.51 -4.68 -8.90
N THR A 129 6.74 -3.62 -9.06
CA THR A 129 5.28 -3.64 -9.14
C THR A 129 4.82 -2.84 -10.35
N ILE A 130 3.56 -2.96 -10.72
CA ILE A 130 2.98 -2.15 -11.81
C ILE A 130 3.06 -0.64 -11.53
N PHE A 131 3.23 -0.21 -10.27
CA PHE A 131 3.34 1.20 -9.87
C PHE A 131 4.79 1.69 -9.78
N GLY A 132 5.78 0.80 -9.93
CA GLY A 132 7.21 1.10 -9.77
C GLY A 132 7.90 0.14 -8.80
N TRP A 133 9.17 0.44 -8.50
CA TRP A 133 10.01 -0.37 -7.62
C TRP A 133 9.78 -0.02 -6.15
N CYS A 134 9.43 -1.03 -5.35
CA CYS A 134 9.31 -0.94 -3.91
C CYS A 134 10.58 -1.44 -3.23
N ILE A 135 11.12 -0.68 -2.29
CA ILE A 135 12.33 -1.05 -1.54
C ILE A 135 11.94 -1.71 -0.23
N GLN A 136 12.56 -2.85 0.08
CA GLN A 136 12.21 -3.67 1.23
C GLN A 136 13.47 -4.15 1.96
N GLY A 137 13.35 -4.27 3.29
CA GLY A 137 14.39 -4.80 4.15
C GLY A 137 15.05 -3.75 5.05
N GLN A 138 16.28 -4.04 5.47
CA GLN A 138 17.04 -3.23 6.40
C GLN A 138 18.28 -2.67 5.71
N GLY A 139 18.31 -1.35 5.54
CA GLY A 139 19.54 -0.64 5.20
C GLY A 139 20.35 -0.33 6.46
N GLU A 140 21.64 -0.07 6.32
CA GLU A 140 22.48 0.44 7.44
C GLU A 140 21.94 1.76 8.02
N THR A 141 21.05 2.45 7.28
CA THR A 141 20.49 3.76 7.62
C THR A 141 18.95 3.77 7.74
N PHE A 142 18.24 2.65 7.55
CA PHE A 142 16.76 2.61 7.66
C PHE A 142 16.19 1.21 7.91
N ARG A 143 15.03 1.16 8.58
CA ARG A 143 14.18 -0.02 8.73
C ARG A 143 12.87 0.22 7.97
N THR A 144 12.58 -0.58 6.96
CA THR A 144 11.25 -0.61 6.33
C THR A 144 10.64 -1.99 6.56
N ASN A 145 9.68 -2.07 7.48
CA ASN A 145 9.10 -3.34 7.94
C ASN A 145 7.80 -3.74 7.24
N CYS A 146 7.17 -2.89 6.42
CA CYS A 146 5.87 -3.20 5.83
C CYS A 146 5.70 -2.66 4.40
N LEU A 147 5.02 -3.46 3.58
CA LEU A 147 4.34 -3.06 2.35
C LEU A 147 3.20 -2.10 2.72
N ALA A 148 3.47 -0.81 2.72
CA ALA A 148 2.43 0.20 2.79
C ALA A 148 2.63 1.16 1.64
N TRP A 149 1.67 1.15 0.73
CA TRP A 149 1.55 2.10 -0.36
C TRP A 149 1.25 3.47 0.25
N LYS A 150 2.05 4.47 -0.10
CA LYS A 150 1.67 5.87 0.08
C LYS A 150 0.64 6.27 -0.96
#